data_AF-A0A370S2C2-F1
#
_entry.id   AF-A0A370S2C2-F1
#
_cell.length_a   1.000
_cell.length_b   1.000
_cell.length_c   1.000
_cell.angle_alpha   90.00
_cell.angle_beta   90.00
_cell.angle_gamma   90.00
#
_symmetry.space_group_name_H-M   'P 1'
#
loop_
_entity.id
_entity.type
_entity.pdbx_description
1 polymer ?
#
loop_
_entity_poly.entity_id
_entity_poly.type
_entity_poly.pdbx_seq_one_letter_code
_entity_poly.pdbx_strand_id
1 'polypeptide(L)'
;MFTSNDGTLFADLKGLGKTMVERNSQGEYQVPFPFVPGVPGPILARIDGEPHWRIERPGWVRKAAQTPPREIAPAFEFLSPELAKLLEPARPQDGLRYDKTGRTYADIADEGTVLIRKNSDGEYQASDFNERFASGPSVERIPGTDLWRRIPERQSSPQSPRLYIHESPDTDTDTGTRPAKRPRLEESAEPSGPAEGLDTAPRVSRETVESPYYWMQWGHYDGPPPGPSTKLGGFDYAIVPPGSAADRLPRMIFLQNPESPISRFDEFERVMRETPALQPAAIYRYSNDPLEVRPAQKLFHKPLSQSVAERFTDFSEGTAQTVAKTLFERADNSAQITSTGLHHIYQVLTQWNWRATSGVPPLGDPMLMLREAPRVEHNGRTLLPLTAAPDAPLHSLTFDPQRFPEDWSYYLRTLSNQALKQLTGGLLVRAGYDVFPLTPHHQRPTLVFRGPATDDVFILKLGVVEGNAIALHTQAGTELLDPALPASIGQPAYAAVQAAHAKNQLIWLLGGVLNVRSKPESVFIIRER
;
A
#
# COMPACT_ATOMS: atom_id res chain seq x y z
N MET A 1 -15.61 -31.27 25.42
CA MET A 1 -15.89 -30.10 26.27
C MET A 1 -15.82 -30.53 27.71
N PHE A 2 -15.42 -29.61 28.57
CA PHE A 2 -15.28 -29.82 30.01
C PHE A 2 -15.99 -28.68 30.71
N THR A 3 -16.56 -28.95 31.87
CA THR A 3 -17.18 -27.92 32.71
C THR A 3 -16.38 -27.88 34.00
N SER A 4 -15.91 -26.70 34.39
CA SER A 4 -15.30 -26.50 35.70
C SER A 4 -16.36 -26.62 36.79
N ASN A 5 -15.92 -26.85 38.03
CA ASN A 5 -16.78 -26.89 39.21
C ASN A 5 -17.59 -25.60 39.39
N ASP A 6 -17.09 -24.48 38.85
CA ASP A 6 -17.73 -23.16 38.90
C ASP A 6 -18.75 -22.94 37.76
N GLY A 7 -19.04 -23.97 36.97
CA GLY A 7 -19.98 -23.91 35.84
C GLY A 7 -19.39 -23.33 34.55
N THR A 8 -18.13 -22.90 34.56
CA THR A 8 -17.42 -22.39 33.38
C THR A 8 -17.16 -23.50 32.37
N LEU A 9 -17.53 -23.27 31.10
CA LEU A 9 -17.34 -24.21 30.01
C LEU A 9 -15.96 -24.05 29.37
N PHE A 10 -15.32 -25.17 29.04
CA PHE A 10 -14.04 -25.25 28.35
C PHE A 10 -14.12 -26.18 27.15
N ALA A 11 -13.46 -25.81 26.05
CA ALA A 11 -13.23 -26.67 24.90
C ALA A 11 -11.73 -26.93 24.74
N ASP A 12 -11.36 -28.16 24.33
CA ASP A 12 -10.00 -28.45 23.90
C ASP A 12 -9.84 -27.98 22.46
N LEU A 13 -9.16 -26.87 22.26
CA LEU A 13 -8.92 -26.29 20.94
C LEU A 13 -7.58 -26.77 20.41
N LYS A 14 -7.59 -27.28 19.17
CA LYS A 14 -6.36 -27.70 18.48
C LYS A 14 -5.40 -26.50 18.40
N GLY A 15 -4.20 -26.63 18.97
CA GLY A 15 -3.18 -25.57 19.02
C GLY A 15 -3.23 -24.61 20.22
N LEU A 16 -4.38 -24.46 20.88
CA LEU A 16 -4.60 -23.55 22.03
C LEU A 16 -4.79 -24.29 23.37
N GLY A 17 -5.09 -25.59 23.34
CA GLY A 17 -5.40 -26.39 24.52
C GLY A 17 -6.77 -26.03 25.11
N LYS A 18 -6.94 -26.28 26.42
CA LYS A 18 -8.21 -26.04 27.13
C LYS A 18 -8.52 -24.55 27.23
N THR A 19 -9.47 -24.09 26.44
CA THR A 19 -9.88 -22.68 26.33
C THR A 19 -11.29 -22.49 26.86
N MET A 20 -11.55 -21.39 27.56
CA MET A 20 -12.89 -21.04 28.05
C MET A 20 -13.83 -20.77 26.87
N VAL A 21 -15.08 -21.21 26.95
CA VAL A 21 -16.11 -21.04 25.92
C VAL A 21 -17.45 -20.67 26.55
N GLU A 22 -18.23 -19.87 25.83
CA GLU A 22 -19.60 -19.50 26.21
C GLU A 22 -20.58 -19.86 25.09
N ARG A 23 -21.88 -19.87 25.39
CA ARG A 23 -22.93 -20.03 24.38
C ARG A 23 -23.45 -18.65 23.97
N ASN A 24 -23.49 -18.40 22.66
CA ASN A 24 -24.12 -17.21 22.12
C ASN A 24 -25.66 -17.32 22.17
N SER A 25 -26.37 -16.24 21.82
CA SER A 25 -27.84 -16.19 21.78
C SER A 25 -28.48 -17.13 20.75
N GLN A 26 -27.68 -17.70 19.84
CA GLN A 26 -28.08 -18.69 18.83
C GLN A 26 -27.80 -20.13 19.27
N GLY A 27 -27.22 -20.33 20.47
CA GLY A 27 -26.89 -21.64 21.03
C GLY A 27 -25.56 -22.23 20.55
N GLU A 28 -24.79 -21.49 19.76
CA GLU A 28 -23.47 -21.87 19.28
C GLU A 28 -22.41 -21.59 20.35
N TYR A 29 -21.36 -22.40 20.39
CA TYR A 29 -20.24 -22.18 21.30
C TYR A 29 -19.30 -21.15 20.70
N GLN A 30 -18.87 -20.17 21.48
CA GLN A 30 -17.90 -19.16 21.07
C GLN A 30 -16.81 -19.01 22.13
N VAL A 31 -15.63 -18.56 21.71
CA VAL A 31 -14.55 -18.21 22.64
C VAL A 31 -14.77 -16.77 23.11
N PRO A 32 -15.21 -16.52 24.36
CA PRO A 32 -15.38 -15.15 24.85
C PRO A 32 -14.05 -14.41 24.81
N PHE A 33 -14.09 -13.14 24.44
CA PHE A 33 -12.94 -12.26 24.61
C PHE A 33 -12.86 -11.85 26.10
N PRO A 34 -11.82 -12.28 26.85
CA PRO A 34 -11.78 -12.07 28.31
C PRO A 34 -11.68 -10.58 28.70
N PHE A 35 -11.36 -9.71 27.75
CA PHE A 35 -11.14 -8.28 27.93
C PHE A 35 -12.29 -7.40 27.39
N VAL A 36 -13.28 -7.97 26.67
CA VAL A 36 -14.52 -7.25 26.28
C VAL A 36 -15.75 -8.15 26.46
N PRO A 37 -16.35 -8.14 27.66
CA PRO A 37 -17.60 -8.86 27.89
C PRO A 37 -18.70 -8.37 26.95
N GLY A 38 -19.42 -9.28 26.29
CA GLY A 38 -20.57 -8.97 25.45
C GLY A 38 -20.29 -8.74 23.96
N VAL A 39 -19.03 -8.74 23.52
CA VAL A 39 -18.70 -8.81 22.08
C VAL A 39 -18.69 -10.29 21.66
N PRO A 40 -19.45 -10.71 20.62
CA PRO A 40 -19.47 -12.09 20.17
C PRO A 40 -18.07 -12.57 19.80
N GLY A 41 -17.64 -13.62 20.49
CA GLY A 41 -16.39 -14.33 20.21
C GLY A 41 -16.45 -15.12 18.91
N PRO A 42 -15.30 -15.64 18.44
CA PRO A 42 -15.33 -16.51 17.27
C PRO A 42 -15.99 -17.85 17.64
N ILE A 43 -16.82 -18.36 16.73
CA ILE A 43 -17.65 -19.55 16.93
C ILE A 43 -16.78 -20.80 16.89
N LEU A 44 -17.20 -21.87 17.55
CA LEU A 44 -16.55 -23.16 17.56
C LEU A 44 -17.33 -24.17 16.74
N ALA A 45 -16.61 -24.88 15.89
CA ALA A 45 -17.11 -26.07 15.22
C ALA A 45 -16.39 -27.31 15.70
N ARG A 46 -17.15 -28.39 15.81
CA ARG A 46 -16.60 -29.70 16.14
C ARG A 46 -15.83 -30.23 14.94
N ILE A 47 -14.66 -30.83 15.18
CA ILE A 47 -13.95 -31.59 14.16
C ILE A 47 -14.51 -33.01 14.20
N ASP A 48 -15.10 -33.48 13.10
CA ASP A 48 -15.64 -34.84 13.02
C ASP A 48 -14.52 -35.86 13.22
N GLY A 49 -14.71 -36.77 14.19
CA GLY A 49 -13.75 -37.82 14.53
C GLY A 49 -12.63 -37.43 15.50
N GLU A 50 -12.50 -36.17 15.91
CA GLU A 50 -11.51 -35.73 16.91
C GLU A 50 -12.19 -35.23 18.21
N PRO A 51 -11.56 -35.37 19.39
CA PRO A 51 -12.04 -34.77 20.63
C PRO A 51 -11.82 -33.24 20.69
N HIS A 52 -11.18 -32.67 19.67
CA HIS A 52 -10.81 -31.27 19.57
C HIS A 52 -11.87 -30.44 18.83
N TRP A 53 -11.94 -29.16 19.18
CA TRP A 53 -12.80 -28.17 18.55
C TRP A 53 -11.93 -27.22 17.70
N ARG A 54 -12.48 -26.73 16.58
CA ARG A 54 -11.87 -25.68 15.75
C ARG A 54 -12.65 -24.39 15.89
N ILE A 55 -11.97 -23.27 15.70
CA ILE A 55 -12.63 -21.97 15.60
C ILE A 55 -13.18 -21.79 14.17
N GLU A 56 -14.50 -21.67 14.01
CA GLU A 56 -15.17 -21.25 12.78
C GLU A 56 -15.47 -19.76 12.81
N ARG A 57 -15.00 -19.05 11.78
CA ARG A 57 -15.26 -17.62 11.60
C ARG A 57 -16.05 -17.42 10.31
N PRO A 58 -17.36 -17.10 10.37
CA PRO A 58 -18.13 -16.73 9.19
C PRO A 58 -17.52 -15.46 8.59
N GLY A 59 -17.21 -15.46 7.29
CA GLY A 59 -16.57 -14.32 6.60
C GLY A 59 -15.04 -14.36 6.53
N TRP A 60 -14.41 -15.34 7.18
CA TRP A 60 -13.05 -15.68 6.81
C TRP A 60 -13.07 -16.35 5.45
N VAL A 61 -12.34 -15.73 4.50
CA VAL A 61 -11.66 -16.50 3.47
C VAL A 61 -11.00 -17.66 4.22
N ARG A 62 -11.59 -18.85 4.08
CA ARG A 62 -10.78 -20.04 4.00
C ARG A 62 -9.67 -19.60 3.05
N LYS A 63 -8.44 -19.45 3.55
CA LYS A 63 -7.37 -20.03 2.77
C LYS A 63 -7.90 -21.45 2.58
N ALA A 64 -8.45 -21.75 1.40
CA ALA A 64 -8.52 -23.11 0.92
C ALA A 64 -7.18 -23.65 1.34
N ALA A 65 -7.18 -24.62 2.27
CA ALA A 65 -5.98 -25.18 2.89
C ALA A 65 -4.93 -25.12 1.81
N GLN A 66 -3.94 -24.20 1.96
CA GLN A 66 -3.15 -23.69 0.85
C GLN A 66 -2.98 -24.86 -0.07
N THR A 67 -3.67 -24.89 -1.22
CA THR A 67 -3.36 -25.90 -2.21
C THR A 67 -1.87 -25.64 -2.38
N PRO A 68 -0.98 -26.53 -1.90
CA PRO A 68 0.44 -26.24 -1.85
C PRO A 68 0.77 -25.68 -3.23
N PRO A 69 1.20 -24.41 -3.28
CA PRO A 69 0.83 -23.41 -4.28
C PRO A 69 0.67 -24.08 -5.62
N ARG A 70 -0.57 -24.53 -5.95
CA ARG A 70 -0.87 -25.62 -6.91
C ARG A 70 0.41 -26.00 -7.61
N GLU A 71 1.23 -26.87 -6.99
CA GLU A 71 2.66 -27.00 -7.31
C GLU A 71 2.72 -26.82 -8.81
N ILE A 72 3.16 -25.62 -9.24
CA ILE A 72 3.28 -25.37 -10.67
C ILE A 72 4.37 -26.37 -10.92
N ALA A 73 3.95 -27.52 -11.41
CA ALA A 73 4.79 -28.62 -11.78
C ALA A 73 6.07 -28.00 -12.26
N PRO A 74 7.20 -28.19 -11.54
CA PRO A 74 8.35 -27.32 -11.71
C PRO A 74 8.55 -27.13 -13.20
N ALA A 75 8.35 -25.90 -13.68
CA ALA A 75 8.22 -25.70 -15.11
C ALA A 75 9.52 -26.18 -15.74
N PHE A 76 9.43 -27.02 -16.77
CA PHE A 76 10.62 -27.46 -17.46
C PHE A 76 11.43 -26.23 -17.89
N GLU A 77 12.70 -26.15 -17.50
CA GLU A 77 13.63 -25.17 -18.09
C GLU A 77 13.99 -25.67 -19.48
N PHE A 78 13.18 -25.28 -20.48
CA PHE A 78 13.41 -25.68 -21.86
C PHE A 78 14.66 -25.02 -22.41
N LEU A 79 15.49 -25.84 -23.04
CA LEU A 79 16.64 -25.36 -23.78
C LEU A 79 16.16 -24.57 -25.00
N SER A 80 16.76 -23.40 -25.26
CA SER A 80 16.48 -22.64 -26.48
C SER A 80 16.65 -23.52 -27.74
N PRO A 81 15.77 -23.42 -28.75
CA PRO A 81 15.85 -24.22 -29.98
C PRO A 81 17.21 -24.13 -30.70
N GLU A 82 17.92 -23.01 -30.56
CA GLU A 82 19.26 -22.82 -31.14
C GLU A 82 20.33 -23.64 -30.40
N LEU A 83 20.23 -23.75 -29.07
CA LEU A 83 21.12 -24.57 -28.25
C LEU A 83 20.79 -26.05 -28.40
N ALA A 84 19.51 -26.40 -28.60
CA ALA A 84 19.07 -27.78 -28.81
C ALA A 84 19.63 -28.38 -30.11
N LYS A 85 19.90 -27.55 -31.12
CA LYS A 85 20.57 -27.96 -32.37
C LYS A 85 22.05 -28.32 -32.19
N LEU A 86 22.68 -27.90 -31.09
CA LEU A 86 24.08 -28.20 -30.78
C LEU A 86 24.28 -29.52 -30.01
N LEU A 87 23.18 -30.15 -29.57
CA LEU A 87 23.19 -31.45 -28.88
C LEU A 87 23.28 -32.61 -29.87
N GLU A 88 23.88 -33.72 -29.44
CA GLU A 88 23.91 -34.96 -30.22
C GLU A 88 22.47 -35.44 -30.55
N PRO A 89 22.26 -36.11 -31.70
CA PRO A 89 20.97 -36.72 -32.02
C PRO A 89 20.53 -37.70 -30.94
N ALA A 90 19.22 -37.79 -30.70
CA ALA A 90 18.68 -38.71 -29.70
C ALA A 90 19.07 -40.15 -30.03
N ARG A 91 19.61 -40.85 -29.03
CA ARG A 91 20.00 -42.25 -29.20
C ARG A 91 18.73 -43.13 -29.26
N PRO A 92 18.55 -44.01 -30.25
CA PRO A 92 17.33 -44.80 -30.41
C PRO A 92 17.04 -45.77 -29.25
N GLN A 93 18.09 -46.15 -28.50
CA GLN A 93 18.01 -47.13 -27.43
C GLN A 93 17.32 -46.59 -26.18
N ASP A 94 17.65 -45.35 -25.80
CA ASP A 94 17.20 -44.67 -24.58
C ASP A 94 16.40 -43.39 -24.86
N GLY A 95 16.40 -42.85 -26.08
CA GLY A 95 15.71 -41.61 -26.45
C GLY A 95 16.36 -40.36 -25.86
N LEU A 96 17.65 -40.43 -25.51
CA LEU A 96 18.37 -39.37 -24.80
C LEU A 96 19.39 -38.67 -25.70
N ARG A 97 19.55 -37.37 -25.48
CA ARG A 97 20.53 -36.50 -26.13
C ARG A 97 21.63 -36.15 -25.15
N TYR A 98 22.83 -35.92 -25.66
CA TYR A 98 23.98 -35.56 -24.84
C TYR A 98 24.63 -34.28 -25.34
N ASP A 99 25.13 -33.46 -24.41
CA ASP A 99 26.03 -32.37 -24.77
C ASP A 99 27.51 -32.83 -24.77
N LYS A 100 28.39 -31.95 -25.25
CA LYS A 100 29.84 -32.20 -25.30
C LYS A 100 30.48 -32.41 -23.91
N THR A 101 29.76 -32.08 -22.84
CA THR A 101 30.20 -32.27 -21.44
C THR A 101 29.61 -33.54 -20.80
N GLY A 102 28.85 -34.33 -21.57
CA GLY A 102 28.24 -35.59 -21.12
C GLY A 102 26.94 -35.42 -20.34
N ARG A 103 26.33 -34.23 -20.33
CA ARG A 103 25.02 -34.01 -19.68
C ARG A 103 23.90 -34.57 -20.54
N THR A 104 22.85 -35.04 -19.88
CA THR A 104 21.75 -35.77 -20.52
C THR A 104 20.52 -34.89 -20.69
N TYR A 105 19.95 -34.88 -21.90
CA TYR A 105 18.76 -34.13 -22.25
C TYR A 105 17.71 -35.07 -22.87
N ALA A 106 16.43 -34.71 -22.75
CA ALA A 106 15.31 -35.43 -23.35
C ALA A 106 14.38 -34.46 -24.08
N ASP A 107 13.83 -34.91 -25.21
CA ASP A 107 12.83 -34.17 -25.95
C ASP A 107 11.43 -34.52 -25.42
N ILE A 108 10.79 -33.55 -24.76
CA ILE A 108 9.44 -33.68 -24.24
C ILE A 108 8.45 -33.49 -25.39
N ALA A 109 7.55 -34.46 -25.57
CA ALA A 109 6.53 -34.43 -26.61
C ALA A 109 5.73 -33.11 -26.56
N ASP A 110 5.67 -32.41 -27.69
CA ASP A 110 4.95 -31.14 -27.89
C ASP A 110 5.40 -29.94 -27.03
N GLU A 111 6.50 -30.04 -26.28
CA GLU A 111 6.93 -28.98 -25.34
C GLU A 111 8.38 -28.48 -25.55
N GLY A 112 9.36 -29.37 -25.81
CA GLY A 112 10.75 -28.96 -26.11
C GLY A 112 11.82 -29.83 -25.42
N THR A 113 13.09 -29.46 -25.60
CA THR A 113 14.25 -30.21 -25.04
C THR A 113 14.56 -29.75 -23.62
N VAL A 114 14.73 -30.69 -22.69
CA VAL A 114 14.95 -30.41 -21.26
C VAL A 114 16.16 -31.18 -20.74
N LEU A 115 16.92 -30.57 -19.82
CA LEU A 115 17.99 -31.25 -19.09
C LEU A 115 17.41 -32.20 -18.03
N ILE A 116 17.86 -33.45 -18.01
CA ILE A 116 17.37 -34.47 -17.09
C ILE A 116 18.51 -35.13 -16.31
N ARG A 117 18.24 -35.55 -15.09
CA ARG A 117 19.16 -36.32 -14.25
C ARG A 117 18.41 -37.42 -13.50
N LYS A 118 19.16 -38.41 -13.01
CA LYS A 118 18.58 -39.44 -12.15
C LYS A 118 18.43 -38.92 -10.72
N ASN A 119 17.28 -39.14 -10.11
CA ASN A 119 17.04 -38.88 -8.70
C ASN A 119 17.63 -40.00 -7.81
N SER A 120 17.43 -39.89 -6.49
CA SER A 120 17.91 -40.90 -5.51
C SER A 120 17.33 -42.29 -5.72
N ASP A 121 16.18 -42.39 -6.37
CA ASP A 121 15.47 -43.64 -6.66
C ASP A 121 15.84 -44.22 -8.06
N GLY A 122 16.74 -43.55 -8.80
CA GLY A 122 17.23 -43.98 -10.10
C GLY A 122 16.32 -43.62 -11.28
N GLU A 123 15.23 -42.88 -11.03
CA GLU A 123 14.28 -42.38 -12.03
C GLU A 123 14.75 -41.05 -12.63
N TYR A 124 14.36 -40.76 -13.86
CA TYR A 124 14.74 -39.52 -14.54
C TYR A 124 13.82 -38.36 -14.15
N GLN A 125 14.44 -37.25 -13.80
CA GLN A 125 13.80 -36.03 -13.32
C GLN A 125 14.43 -34.83 -14.01
N ALA A 126 13.61 -33.84 -14.41
CA ALA A 126 14.14 -32.60 -14.97
C ALA A 126 15.01 -31.86 -13.95
N SER A 127 16.02 -31.14 -14.41
CA SER A 127 16.97 -30.45 -13.54
C SER A 127 17.52 -29.22 -14.25
N ASP A 128 17.90 -28.21 -13.47
CA ASP A 128 18.52 -26.99 -14.00
C ASP A 128 20.06 -27.11 -14.06
N PHE A 129 20.68 -26.23 -14.85
CA PHE A 129 22.14 -26.21 -15.04
C PHE A 129 22.93 -26.02 -13.73
N ASN A 130 22.38 -25.25 -12.78
CA ASN A 130 23.03 -24.91 -11.51
C ASN A 130 22.64 -25.83 -10.36
N GLU A 131 21.73 -26.77 -10.59
CA GLU A 131 21.29 -27.69 -9.56
C GLU A 131 22.25 -28.87 -9.42
N ARG A 132 22.47 -29.30 -8.17
CA ARG A 132 23.30 -30.48 -7.86
C ARG A 132 22.45 -31.76 -7.77
N PHE A 133 21.20 -31.63 -7.37
CA PHE A 133 20.19 -32.68 -7.29
C PHE A 133 18.99 -32.24 -8.12
N ALA A 134 18.37 -33.15 -8.87
CA ALA A 134 17.24 -32.82 -9.72
C ALA A 134 16.02 -32.44 -8.86
N SER A 135 15.49 -31.22 -9.02
CA SER A 135 14.27 -30.76 -8.34
C SER A 135 13.03 -30.79 -9.24
N GLY A 136 13.20 -30.98 -10.55
CA GLY A 136 12.17 -30.80 -11.56
C GLY A 136 11.14 -31.94 -11.61
N PRO A 137 10.17 -31.92 -12.54
CA PRO A 137 9.18 -33.00 -12.66
C PRO A 137 9.82 -34.30 -13.16
N SER A 138 9.31 -35.44 -12.66
CA SER A 138 9.71 -36.77 -13.16
C SER A 138 9.25 -36.99 -14.60
N VAL A 139 10.11 -37.60 -15.40
CA VAL A 139 9.86 -37.88 -16.82
C VAL A 139 10.02 -39.36 -17.12
N GLU A 140 9.15 -39.88 -17.99
CA GLU A 140 9.24 -41.24 -18.52
C GLU A 140 9.27 -41.22 -20.04
N ARG A 141 9.99 -42.17 -20.62
CA ARG A 141 10.02 -42.36 -22.06
C ARG A 141 8.66 -42.88 -22.54
N ILE A 142 8.16 -42.32 -23.65
CA ILE A 142 6.97 -42.85 -24.32
C ILE A 142 7.37 -44.15 -25.06
N PRO A 143 6.83 -45.32 -24.68
CA PRO A 143 7.21 -46.60 -25.27
C PRO A 143 7.03 -46.60 -26.79
N GLY A 144 8.06 -47.05 -27.52
CA GLY A 144 8.04 -47.11 -28.99
C GLY A 144 8.46 -45.82 -29.71
N THR A 145 8.82 -44.76 -28.98
CA THR A 145 9.33 -43.49 -29.55
C THR A 145 10.65 -43.06 -28.88
N ASP A 146 11.28 -42.02 -29.41
CA ASP A 146 12.41 -41.29 -28.81
C ASP A 146 11.96 -40.11 -27.93
N LEU A 147 10.64 -39.90 -27.81
CA LEU A 147 10.04 -38.81 -27.04
C LEU A 147 9.78 -39.20 -25.58
N TRP A 148 9.80 -38.19 -24.73
CA TRP A 148 9.56 -38.30 -23.30
C TRP A 148 8.29 -37.53 -22.91
N ARG A 149 7.66 -37.96 -21.81
CA ARG A 149 6.51 -37.28 -21.23
C ARG A 149 6.67 -37.14 -19.73
N ARG A 150 5.99 -36.16 -19.17
CA ARG A 150 5.89 -35.99 -17.72
C ARG A 150 5.08 -37.12 -17.10
N ILE A 151 5.54 -37.64 -15.96
CA ILE A 151 4.75 -38.55 -15.11
C ILE A 151 3.79 -37.70 -14.27
N PRO A 152 2.46 -37.83 -14.41
CA PRO A 152 1.51 -37.19 -13.50
C PRO A 152 1.57 -37.87 -12.13
N GLU A 153 1.74 -37.09 -11.07
CA GLU A 153 1.72 -37.60 -9.69
C GLU A 153 0.40 -38.31 -9.40
N ARG A 154 0.46 -39.63 -9.21
CA ARG A 154 -0.68 -40.44 -8.78
C ARG A 154 -0.92 -40.21 -7.29
N GLN A 155 -2.08 -39.65 -6.96
CA GLN A 155 -2.64 -39.67 -5.61
C GLN A 155 -2.68 -41.12 -5.10
N SER A 156 -1.91 -41.40 -4.06
CA SER A 156 -1.88 -42.70 -3.39
C SER A 156 -3.25 -42.96 -2.75
N SER A 157 -4.06 -43.79 -3.40
CA SER A 157 -5.34 -44.27 -2.87
C SER A 157 -5.09 -45.48 -1.96
N PRO A 158 -5.56 -45.52 -0.70
CA PRO A 158 -5.49 -46.73 0.10
C PRO A 158 -6.56 -47.74 -0.34
N GLN A 159 -6.08 -48.84 -0.92
CA GLN A 159 -6.59 -50.22 -0.82
C GLN A 159 -8.11 -50.48 -0.94
N SER A 160 -8.52 -51.03 -2.08
CA SER A 160 -9.72 -51.88 -2.19
C SER A 160 -9.50 -53.25 -1.52
N PRO A 161 -10.60 -53.90 -1.06
CA PRO A 161 -10.83 -55.28 -1.49
C PRO A 161 -12.23 -55.52 -2.06
N ARG A 162 -12.22 -55.98 -3.33
CA ARG A 162 -13.04 -57.03 -3.97
C ARG A 162 -14.58 -57.08 -3.79
N LEU A 163 -15.23 -56.89 -4.94
CA LEU A 163 -16.26 -57.74 -5.59
C LEU A 163 -17.54 -58.05 -4.81
N TYR A 164 -18.68 -57.55 -5.31
CA TYR A 164 -19.71 -58.38 -5.97
C TYR A 164 -20.46 -57.56 -7.02
N ILE A 165 -20.65 -58.17 -8.19
CA ILE A 165 -21.45 -57.71 -9.32
C ILE A 165 -22.89 -58.19 -9.10
N HIS A 166 -23.88 -57.34 -9.34
CA HIS A 166 -25.15 -57.77 -9.93
C HIS A 166 -25.75 -56.66 -10.81
N GLU A 167 -26.23 -57.11 -11.97
CA GLU A 167 -26.67 -56.39 -13.16
C GLU A 167 -27.92 -55.50 -13.01
N SER A 168 -27.94 -54.47 -13.87
CA SER A 168 -29.00 -53.60 -14.47
C SER A 168 -30.43 -54.18 -14.60
N PRO A 169 -31.50 -53.40 -15.02
CA PRO A 169 -31.46 -52.19 -15.86
C PRO A 169 -32.50 -51.04 -15.66
N ASP A 170 -32.14 -49.91 -16.26
CA ASP A 170 -32.91 -48.90 -17.04
C ASP A 170 -34.33 -48.44 -16.64
N THR A 171 -34.50 -47.12 -16.53
CA THR A 171 -35.24 -46.33 -17.55
C THR A 171 -35.03 -44.81 -17.40
N ASP A 172 -34.46 -44.24 -18.46
CA ASP A 172 -34.62 -42.90 -19.03
C ASP A 172 -35.94 -42.16 -18.73
N THR A 173 -35.90 -40.86 -18.38
CA THR A 173 -35.98 -39.71 -19.33
C THR A 173 -36.30 -38.38 -18.63
N ASP A 174 -36.00 -37.34 -19.38
CA ASP A 174 -35.72 -35.95 -19.10
C ASP A 174 -36.97 -35.03 -19.16
N THR A 175 -36.76 -33.77 -18.76
CA THR A 175 -37.50 -32.53 -19.12
C THR A 175 -38.85 -32.16 -18.44
N GLY A 176 -38.79 -31.08 -17.63
CA GLY A 176 -39.34 -29.78 -18.05
C GLY A 176 -40.79 -29.37 -17.70
N THR A 177 -40.88 -28.19 -17.05
CA THR A 177 -41.91 -27.13 -17.16
C THR A 177 -43.19 -27.13 -16.26
N ARG A 178 -43.25 -26.10 -15.38
CA ARG A 178 -44.41 -25.50 -14.65
C ARG A 178 -45.42 -24.85 -15.65
N PRO A 179 -46.67 -24.35 -15.33
CA PRO A 179 -47.14 -23.73 -14.07
C PRO A 179 -48.66 -23.82 -13.67
N ALA A 180 -48.96 -23.24 -12.48
CA ALA A 180 -50.19 -22.55 -12.03
C ALA A 180 -51.49 -23.33 -11.64
N LYS A 181 -51.93 -23.20 -10.38
CA LYS A 181 -53.20 -22.54 -9.92
C LYS A 181 -53.48 -22.77 -8.42
N ARG A 182 -53.93 -21.71 -7.73
CA ARG A 182 -54.53 -21.72 -6.37
C ARG A 182 -55.98 -22.23 -6.42
N PRO A 183 -56.55 -22.61 -5.26
CA PRO A 183 -57.89 -22.12 -4.92
C PRO A 183 -57.91 -21.35 -3.57
N ARG A 184 -58.79 -20.34 -3.52
CA ARG A 184 -59.15 -19.46 -2.38
C ARG A 184 -60.55 -19.88 -1.90
N LEU A 185 -60.85 -19.72 -0.61
CA LEU A 185 -62.24 -19.63 -0.12
C LEU A 185 -62.39 -18.42 0.81
N GLU A 186 -63.52 -17.76 0.63
CA GLU A 186 -64.05 -16.44 1.06
C GLU A 186 -64.33 -16.32 2.58
N GLU A 187 -64.16 -15.16 3.25
CA GLU A 187 -64.87 -13.85 3.23
C GLU A 187 -66.13 -13.79 4.11
N SER A 188 -66.11 -12.84 5.07
CA SER A 188 -67.22 -12.03 5.63
C SER A 188 -66.73 -11.42 6.95
N ALA A 189 -66.83 -10.13 7.29
CA ALA A 189 -67.44 -8.97 6.65
C ALA A 189 -66.86 -7.70 7.32
N GLU A 190 -66.69 -6.60 6.57
CA GLU A 190 -66.69 -5.24 7.12
C GLU A 190 -68.11 -4.65 7.08
N PRO A 191 -68.41 -3.53 7.78
CA PRO A 191 -68.19 -2.22 7.16
C PRO A 191 -67.66 -1.11 8.10
N SER A 192 -66.67 -0.35 7.59
CA SER A 192 -66.64 1.13 7.41
C SER A 192 -66.99 2.04 8.61
N GLY A 193 -66.23 3.05 9.09
CA GLY A 193 -65.04 3.85 8.72
C GLY A 193 -64.98 5.05 9.71
N PRO A 194 -64.30 6.20 9.47
CA PRO A 194 -63.07 6.51 8.73
C PRO A 194 -61.95 7.14 9.60
N ALA A 195 -60.80 7.31 8.95
CA ALA A 195 -59.49 7.79 9.38
C ALA A 195 -59.39 9.07 10.22
N GLU A 196 -58.42 9.09 11.15
CA GLU A 196 -57.35 10.10 11.25
C GLU A 196 -56.41 9.80 12.44
N GLY A 197 -55.09 9.89 12.25
CA GLY A 197 -54.14 10.06 13.36
C GLY A 197 -52.86 9.22 13.29
N LEU A 198 -51.79 9.86 12.80
CA LEU A 198 -50.42 9.82 13.35
C LEU A 198 -49.70 8.45 13.46
N ASP A 199 -48.74 8.22 12.56
CA ASP A 199 -47.35 7.98 13.00
C ASP A 199 -46.41 7.89 11.78
N THR A 200 -45.82 9.04 11.43
CA THR A 200 -44.62 9.10 10.62
C THR A 200 -43.42 8.96 11.56
N ALA A 201 -43.15 7.74 12.03
CA ALA A 201 -41.87 7.46 12.65
C ALA A 201 -40.79 7.46 11.55
N PRO A 202 -39.70 8.24 11.68
CA PRO A 202 -38.65 8.24 10.69
C PRO A 202 -38.03 6.84 10.66
N ARG A 203 -37.91 6.26 9.47
CA ARG A 203 -36.98 5.15 9.24
C ARG A 203 -35.59 5.66 9.59
N VAL A 204 -35.17 5.45 10.83
CA VAL A 204 -33.76 5.48 11.19
C VAL A 204 -33.14 4.37 10.37
N SER A 205 -32.47 4.75 9.30
CA SER A 205 -31.46 3.92 8.66
C SER A 205 -30.60 3.37 9.78
N ARG A 206 -30.66 2.05 9.98
CA ARG A 206 -29.85 1.34 10.95
C ARG A 206 -28.41 1.49 10.47
N GLU A 207 -27.75 2.57 10.89
CA GLU A 207 -26.30 2.69 10.78
C GLU A 207 -25.76 1.42 11.41
N THR A 208 -25.19 0.54 10.58
CA THR A 208 -24.35 -0.54 11.07
C THR A 208 -23.17 0.11 11.76
N VAL A 209 -23.31 0.36 13.06
CA VAL A 209 -22.23 0.84 13.92
C VAL A 209 -21.13 -0.22 13.86
N GLU A 210 -20.08 0.05 13.09
CA GLU A 210 -18.93 -0.83 12.98
C GLU A 210 -18.33 -1.00 14.37
N SER A 211 -18.21 -2.25 14.83
CA SER A 211 -17.71 -2.53 16.17
C SER A 211 -16.32 -1.91 16.34
N PRO A 212 -16.01 -1.23 17.46
CA PRO A 212 -14.67 -0.71 17.76
C PRO A 212 -13.57 -1.80 17.81
N TYR A 213 -14.00 -3.06 17.76
CA TYR A 213 -13.17 -4.26 17.77
C TYR A 213 -13.23 -5.05 16.46
N TYR A 214 -13.57 -4.41 15.33
CA TYR A 214 -13.63 -5.00 13.99
C TYR A 214 -12.35 -5.78 13.57
N TRP A 215 -11.21 -5.44 14.17
CA TRP A 215 -9.91 -6.05 13.91
C TRP A 215 -9.68 -7.37 14.66
N MET A 216 -10.49 -7.70 15.68
CA MET A 216 -10.32 -8.94 16.46
C MET A 216 -10.35 -10.18 15.56
N GLN A 217 -11.17 -10.13 14.51
CA GLN A 217 -11.29 -11.19 13.53
C GLN A 217 -10.01 -11.42 12.72
N TRP A 218 -8.99 -10.57 12.79
CA TRP A 218 -7.73 -10.74 12.02
C TRP A 218 -6.72 -11.68 12.68
N GLY A 219 -6.94 -12.09 13.93
CA GLY A 219 -5.94 -12.83 14.72
C GLY A 219 -5.85 -14.32 14.35
N HIS A 220 -4.64 -14.84 14.26
CA HIS A 220 -4.29 -16.25 14.05
C HIS A 220 -4.18 -17.00 15.38
N TYR A 221 -4.60 -18.26 15.40
CA TYR A 221 -4.46 -19.14 16.56
C TYR A 221 -3.50 -20.31 16.30
N ASP A 222 -3.31 -20.70 15.03
CA ASP A 222 -2.39 -21.75 14.58
C ASP A 222 -0.93 -21.22 14.44
N GLY A 223 -0.49 -20.43 15.41
CA GLY A 223 0.84 -19.80 15.41
C GLY A 223 0.89 -18.45 14.68
N PRO A 224 2.05 -17.77 14.77
CA PRO A 224 2.19 -16.41 14.24
C PRO A 224 2.15 -16.38 12.71
N PRO A 225 1.56 -15.33 12.11
CA PRO A 225 1.65 -15.11 10.67
C PRO A 225 3.11 -14.88 10.23
N PRO A 226 3.43 -15.14 8.95
CA PRO A 226 4.75 -14.86 8.43
C PRO A 226 5.08 -13.37 8.51
N GLY A 227 6.22 -13.03 9.10
CA GLY A 227 6.68 -11.65 9.27
C GLY A 227 6.46 -11.08 10.68
N PRO A 228 6.52 -9.75 10.85
CA PRO A 228 6.28 -9.10 12.13
C PRO A 228 4.88 -9.43 12.66
N SER A 229 4.81 -9.87 13.92
CA SER A 229 3.55 -10.22 14.57
C SER A 229 3.54 -9.83 16.05
N THR A 230 2.35 -9.77 16.64
CA THR A 230 2.16 -9.47 18.05
C THR A 230 1.01 -10.29 18.63
N LYS A 231 1.11 -10.62 19.93
CA LYS A 231 0.06 -11.35 20.66
C LYS A 231 -0.86 -10.39 21.38
N LEU A 232 -2.15 -10.48 21.09
CA LEU A 232 -3.23 -9.74 21.77
C LEU A 232 -4.36 -10.71 22.12
N GLY A 233 -4.75 -10.76 23.38
CA GLY A 233 -5.89 -11.59 23.80
C GLY A 233 -5.75 -13.09 23.49
N GLY A 234 -4.52 -13.61 23.42
CA GLY A 234 -4.24 -15.01 23.09
C GLY A 234 -4.16 -15.35 21.60
N PHE A 235 -4.36 -14.37 20.70
CA PHE A 235 -4.22 -14.54 19.25
C PHE A 235 -3.00 -13.79 18.71
N ASP A 236 -2.38 -14.33 17.66
CA ASP A 236 -1.27 -13.71 16.94
C ASP A 236 -1.78 -12.85 15.78
N TYR A 237 -1.45 -11.56 15.76
CA TYR A 237 -1.85 -10.63 14.70
C TYR A 237 -0.65 -10.22 13.87
N ALA A 238 -0.82 -10.11 12.54
CA ALA A 238 0.17 -9.51 11.66
C ALA A 238 0.26 -8.01 11.94
N ILE A 239 1.47 -7.48 12.05
CA ILE A 239 1.70 -6.05 12.27
C ILE A 239 2.49 -5.44 11.13
N VAL A 240 2.26 -4.15 10.90
CA VAL A 240 3.12 -3.35 10.05
C VAL A 240 4.53 -3.34 10.66
N PRO A 241 5.61 -3.50 9.85
CA PRO A 241 6.98 -3.48 10.35
C PRO A 241 7.24 -2.30 11.31
N PRO A 242 7.88 -2.50 12.48
CA PRO A 242 7.99 -1.45 13.50
C PRO A 242 8.66 -0.15 13.01
N GLY A 243 9.69 -0.27 12.15
CA GLY A 243 10.44 0.88 11.63
C GLY A 243 11.60 1.32 12.51
N SER A 244 12.18 2.49 12.23
CA SER A 244 13.43 2.95 12.85
C SER A 244 13.32 3.34 14.33
N ALA A 245 12.13 3.70 14.80
CA ALA A 245 11.90 4.20 16.16
C ALA A 245 11.05 3.25 17.01
N ALA A 246 11.12 1.93 16.74
CA ALA A 246 10.33 0.90 17.43
C ALA A 246 10.38 1.02 18.96
N ASP A 247 11.58 1.27 19.53
CA ASP A 247 11.79 1.39 20.97
C ASP A 247 11.22 2.68 21.58
N ARG A 248 11.00 3.71 20.74
CA ARG A 248 10.47 5.03 21.14
C ARG A 248 8.97 5.17 20.94
N LEU A 249 8.37 4.26 20.17
CA LEU A 249 6.92 4.14 19.97
C LEU A 249 6.32 2.94 20.73
N PRO A 250 6.74 2.60 21.98
CA PRO A 250 6.40 1.31 22.60
C PRO A 250 4.90 1.17 22.93
N ARG A 251 4.10 2.20 22.65
CA ARG A 251 2.68 2.30 23.00
C ARG A 251 1.75 2.33 21.80
N MET A 252 2.22 2.25 20.56
CA MET A 252 1.33 2.21 19.39
C MET A 252 1.80 1.17 18.39
N ILE A 253 0.90 0.24 18.05
CA ILE A 253 1.12 -0.80 17.04
C ILE A 253 0.08 -0.66 15.95
N PHE A 254 0.46 -0.97 14.72
CA PHE A 254 -0.48 -1.03 13.60
C PHE A 254 -0.71 -2.49 13.20
N LEU A 255 -1.93 -2.97 13.39
CA LEU A 255 -2.34 -4.27 12.89
C LEU A 255 -2.56 -4.18 11.38
N GLN A 256 -2.01 -5.14 10.66
CA GLN A 256 -2.21 -5.26 9.22
C GLN A 256 -3.51 -6.03 8.94
N ASN A 257 -4.34 -5.51 8.04
CA ASN A 257 -5.54 -6.20 7.62
C ASN A 257 -5.14 -7.37 6.68
N PRO A 258 -5.57 -8.61 6.95
CA PRO A 258 -5.21 -9.78 6.13
C PRO A 258 -5.76 -9.73 4.69
N GLU A 259 -6.84 -8.98 4.44
CA GLU A 259 -7.43 -8.82 3.10
C GLU A 259 -6.71 -7.74 2.28
N SER A 260 -5.89 -6.90 2.92
CA SER A 260 -5.19 -5.81 2.26
C SER A 260 -3.80 -5.60 2.87
N PRO A 261 -2.82 -6.46 2.53
CA PRO A 261 -1.45 -6.26 2.94
C PRO A 261 -0.85 -5.07 2.18
N ILE A 262 -0.96 -3.88 2.75
CA ILE A 262 -0.30 -2.68 2.23
C ILE A 262 1.19 -2.78 2.52
N SER A 263 2.03 -2.50 1.53
CA SER A 263 3.49 -2.54 1.66
C SER A 263 4.19 -1.25 1.22
N ARG A 264 3.66 -0.55 0.22
CA ARG A 264 4.25 0.66 -0.39
C ARG A 264 3.20 1.76 -0.58
N PHE A 265 3.67 2.93 -0.99
CA PHE A 265 2.85 4.13 -1.18
C PHE A 265 1.66 3.90 -2.11
N ASP A 266 1.85 3.29 -3.29
CA ASP A 266 0.78 3.15 -4.28
C ASP A 266 -0.36 2.25 -3.77
N GLU A 267 -0.04 1.20 -3.02
CA GLU A 267 -1.03 0.34 -2.38
C GLU A 267 -1.78 1.08 -1.27
N PHE A 268 -1.07 1.88 -0.47
CA PHE A 268 -1.69 2.72 0.56
C PHE A 268 -2.68 3.71 -0.08
N GLU A 269 -2.26 4.44 -1.11
CA GLU A 269 -3.10 5.40 -1.85
C GLU A 269 -4.34 4.72 -2.44
N ARG A 270 -4.17 3.55 -3.06
CA ARG A 270 -5.26 2.78 -3.64
C ARG A 270 -6.26 2.31 -2.57
N VAL A 271 -5.79 1.72 -1.47
CA VAL A 271 -6.65 1.27 -0.37
C VAL A 271 -7.41 2.44 0.24
N MET A 272 -6.74 3.56 0.49
CA MET A 272 -7.40 4.74 1.04
C MET A 272 -8.44 5.36 0.08
N ARG A 273 -8.32 5.13 -1.22
CA ARG A 273 -9.25 5.61 -2.25
C ARG A 273 -10.44 4.67 -2.45
N GLU A 274 -10.19 3.36 -2.53
CA GLU A 274 -11.18 2.36 -2.92
C GLU A 274 -11.85 1.69 -1.72
N THR A 275 -11.06 1.34 -0.70
CA THR A 275 -11.47 0.50 0.43
C THR A 275 -10.87 0.98 1.76
N PRO A 276 -11.12 2.23 2.19
CA PRO A 276 -10.47 2.81 3.37
C PRO A 276 -10.75 2.05 4.68
N ALA A 277 -11.77 1.20 4.72
CA ALA A 277 -12.03 0.30 5.84
C ALA A 277 -10.94 -0.77 6.04
N LEU A 278 -10.16 -1.09 5.00
CA LEU A 278 -9.09 -2.09 5.02
C LEU A 278 -7.71 -1.53 5.42
N GLN A 279 -7.65 -0.26 5.82
CA GLN A 279 -6.41 0.36 6.30
C GLN A 279 -5.85 -0.35 7.55
N PRO A 280 -4.55 -0.16 7.88
CA PRO A 280 -3.97 -0.68 9.11
C PRO A 280 -4.66 -0.07 10.35
N ALA A 281 -4.92 -0.90 11.35
CA ALA A 281 -5.63 -0.49 12.56
C ALA A 281 -4.64 -0.11 13.67
N ALA A 282 -4.69 1.12 14.17
CA ALA A 282 -3.81 1.59 15.24
C ALA A 282 -4.35 1.16 16.60
N ILE A 283 -3.52 0.49 17.41
CA ILE A 283 -3.85 0.10 18.77
C ILE A 283 -2.84 0.71 19.74
N TYR A 284 -3.36 1.37 20.77
CA TYR A 284 -2.55 1.93 21.84
C TYR A 284 -2.37 0.93 22.99
N ARG A 285 -1.11 0.67 23.38
CA ARG A 285 -0.72 -0.17 24.51
C ARG A 285 -0.31 0.70 25.69
N TYR A 286 -0.96 0.53 26.84
CA TYR A 286 -0.55 1.22 28.07
C TYR A 286 0.43 0.40 28.90
N SER A 287 0.34 -0.92 28.80
CA SER A 287 1.22 -1.89 29.43
C SER A 287 1.70 -2.93 28.41
N ASN A 288 2.72 -3.70 28.81
CA ASN A 288 3.16 -4.87 28.06
C ASN A 288 2.23 -6.08 28.26
N ASP A 289 1.13 -5.93 29.01
CA ASP A 289 0.17 -7.01 29.24
C ASP A 289 -0.53 -7.37 27.91
N PRO A 290 -0.37 -8.60 27.39
CA PRO A 290 -1.06 -9.04 26.18
C PRO A 290 -2.59 -9.17 26.36
N LEU A 291 -3.11 -9.09 27.59
CA LEU A 291 -4.53 -9.10 27.88
C LEU A 291 -5.16 -7.70 27.83
N GLU A 292 -4.37 -6.63 27.82
CA GLU A 292 -4.88 -5.26 27.72
C GLU A 292 -5.10 -4.88 26.26
N VAL A 293 -6.36 -4.91 25.83
CA VAL A 293 -6.74 -4.66 24.43
C VAL A 293 -7.73 -3.49 24.34
N ARG A 294 -7.31 -2.43 23.66
CA ARG A 294 -8.12 -1.23 23.40
C ARG A 294 -8.82 -1.31 22.04
N PRO A 295 -9.92 -0.56 21.84
CA PRO A 295 -10.46 -0.26 20.52
C PRO A 295 -9.35 0.16 19.55
N ALA A 296 -9.40 -0.33 18.31
CA ALA A 296 -8.48 0.18 17.31
C ALA A 296 -9.03 1.46 16.68
N GLN A 297 -8.12 2.29 16.20
CA GLN A 297 -8.45 3.54 15.53
C GLN A 297 -8.03 3.47 14.06
N LYS A 298 -8.94 3.92 13.18
CA LYS A 298 -8.65 4.24 11.79
C LYS A 298 -8.10 5.67 11.75
N LEU A 299 -6.78 5.79 11.58
CA LEU A 299 -6.10 7.09 11.65
C LEU A 299 -6.17 7.90 10.35
N PHE A 300 -6.45 7.23 9.23
CA PHE A 300 -6.49 7.86 7.91
C PHE A 300 -7.91 7.81 7.35
N HIS A 301 -8.38 8.91 6.77
CA HIS A 301 -9.75 9.00 6.24
C HIS A 301 -9.80 9.26 4.74
N LYS A 302 -8.65 9.53 4.13
CA LYS A 302 -8.49 9.84 2.71
C LYS A 302 -7.05 9.51 2.27
N PRO A 303 -6.78 9.43 0.96
CA PRO A 303 -5.42 9.29 0.45
C PRO A 303 -4.50 10.44 0.91
N LEU A 304 -3.19 10.19 0.99
CA LEU A 304 -2.22 11.23 1.38
C LEU A 304 -2.14 12.32 0.31
N SER A 305 -2.19 11.93 -0.97
CA SER A 305 -2.24 12.87 -2.09
C SER A 305 -3.40 13.86 -1.97
N GLN A 306 -4.58 13.38 -1.57
CA GLN A 306 -5.74 14.22 -1.33
C GLN A 306 -5.53 15.14 -0.12
N SER A 307 -4.95 14.63 0.97
CA SER A 307 -4.65 15.45 2.16
C SER A 307 -3.69 16.59 1.83
N VAL A 308 -2.69 16.34 0.99
CA VAL A 308 -1.76 17.36 0.48
C VAL A 308 -2.49 18.38 -0.39
N ALA A 309 -3.33 17.92 -1.34
CA ALA A 309 -4.07 18.80 -2.25
C ALA A 309 -5.06 19.71 -1.51
N GLU A 310 -5.65 19.25 -0.41
CA GLU A 310 -6.52 20.05 0.43
C GLU A 310 -5.74 21.07 1.27
N ARG A 311 -4.55 20.71 1.78
CA ARG A 311 -3.72 21.64 2.56
C ARG A 311 -3.04 22.69 1.68
N PHE A 312 -2.58 22.30 0.50
CA PHE A 312 -1.87 23.14 -0.46
C PHE A 312 -2.69 23.25 -1.72
N THR A 313 -3.77 24.04 -1.62
CA THR A 313 -4.83 24.12 -2.63
C THR A 313 -4.31 24.46 -4.01
N ASP A 314 -3.22 25.24 -4.11
CA ASP A 314 -2.69 25.77 -5.37
C ASP A 314 -1.77 24.80 -6.12
N PHE A 315 -1.40 23.67 -5.52
CA PHE A 315 -0.56 22.66 -6.17
C PHE A 315 -1.28 21.99 -7.35
N SER A 316 -0.50 21.62 -8.37
CA SER A 316 -0.96 20.68 -9.38
C SER A 316 -1.17 19.29 -8.77
N GLU A 317 -2.02 18.48 -9.41
CA GLU A 317 -2.31 17.11 -8.96
C GLU A 317 -1.03 16.25 -8.85
N GLY A 318 -0.16 16.35 -9.87
CA GLY A 318 1.13 15.65 -9.88
C GLY A 318 2.02 16.06 -8.71
N THR A 319 2.08 17.36 -8.39
CA THR A 319 2.86 17.84 -7.23
C THR A 319 2.29 17.29 -5.93
N ALA A 320 0.96 17.32 -5.75
CA ALA A 320 0.34 16.80 -4.54
C ALA A 320 0.63 15.30 -4.35
N GLN A 321 0.61 14.52 -5.43
CA GLN A 321 0.97 13.10 -5.40
C GLN A 321 2.45 12.87 -5.07
N THR A 322 3.38 13.59 -5.72
CA THR A 322 4.83 13.43 -5.46
C THR A 322 5.22 13.91 -4.07
N VAL A 323 4.60 14.97 -3.55
CA VAL A 323 4.76 15.44 -2.16
C VAL A 323 4.27 14.38 -1.19
N ALA A 324 3.10 13.79 -1.42
CA ALA A 324 2.57 12.71 -0.60
C ALA A 324 3.47 11.47 -0.58
N LYS A 325 3.98 11.05 -1.75
CA LYS A 325 4.97 9.97 -1.86
C LYS A 325 6.25 10.28 -1.09
N THR A 326 6.76 11.51 -1.23
CA THR A 326 7.97 11.96 -0.53
C THR A 326 7.77 12.00 0.98
N LEU A 327 6.60 12.46 1.46
CA LEU A 327 6.24 12.40 2.87
C LEU A 327 6.22 10.95 3.38
N PHE A 328 5.59 10.04 2.63
CA PHE A 328 5.53 8.62 2.96
C PHE A 328 6.94 8.02 3.11
N GLU A 329 7.82 8.29 2.16
CA GLU A 329 9.18 7.75 2.16
C GLU A 329 10.08 8.36 3.25
N ARG A 330 9.96 9.68 3.49
CA ARG A 330 10.77 10.39 4.50
C ARG A 330 10.32 10.13 5.93
N ALA A 331 9.07 9.75 6.13
CA ALA A 331 8.51 9.55 7.48
C ALA A 331 9.31 8.53 8.31
N ASP A 332 9.91 7.53 7.68
CA ASP A 332 10.83 6.57 8.32
C ASP A 332 12.10 6.28 7.50
N ASN A 333 12.40 7.13 6.49
CA ASN A 333 13.45 6.91 5.50
C ASN A 333 13.36 5.52 4.81
N SER A 334 12.15 5.11 4.44
CA SER A 334 11.83 3.79 3.89
C SER A 334 10.80 3.89 2.77
N ALA A 335 11.02 3.16 1.68
CA ALA A 335 10.02 3.01 0.61
C ALA A 335 8.89 2.03 0.97
N GLN A 336 9.07 1.28 2.07
CA GLN A 336 8.06 0.38 2.62
C GLN A 336 7.36 1.03 3.81
N ILE A 337 6.09 0.67 4.00
CA ILE A 337 5.26 1.09 5.12
C ILE A 337 5.85 0.57 6.44
N THR A 338 5.94 1.45 7.43
CA THR A 338 6.35 1.11 8.79
C THR A 338 5.41 1.75 9.81
N SER A 339 5.33 1.15 11.00
CA SER A 339 4.54 1.69 12.11
C SER A 339 5.07 3.07 12.52
N THR A 340 6.41 3.24 12.54
CA THR A 340 7.05 4.54 12.77
C THR A 340 6.64 5.57 11.73
N GLY A 341 6.70 5.20 10.44
CA GLY A 341 6.33 6.08 9.33
C GLY A 341 4.86 6.51 9.40
N LEU A 342 3.93 5.56 9.60
CA LEU A 342 2.50 5.87 9.72
C LEU A 342 2.19 6.81 10.89
N HIS A 343 2.86 6.62 12.03
CA HIS A 343 2.70 7.52 13.17
C HIS A 343 3.16 8.94 12.84
N HIS A 344 4.34 9.11 12.24
CA HIS A 344 4.83 10.44 11.84
C HIS A 344 3.95 11.09 10.78
N ILE A 345 3.46 10.34 9.78
CA ILE A 345 2.53 10.86 8.77
C ILE A 345 1.26 11.36 9.46
N TYR A 346 0.67 10.57 10.36
CA TYR A 346 -0.52 10.98 11.10
C TYR A 346 -0.28 12.28 11.92
N GLN A 347 0.88 12.41 12.58
CA GLN A 347 1.26 13.64 13.27
C GLN A 347 1.36 14.85 12.33
N VAL A 348 1.94 14.68 11.15
CA VAL A 348 2.03 15.75 10.13
C VAL A 348 0.63 16.16 9.65
N LEU A 349 -0.24 15.19 9.33
CA LEU A 349 -1.60 15.48 8.86
C LEU A 349 -2.45 16.19 9.92
N THR A 350 -2.33 15.79 11.18
CA THR A 350 -3.01 16.47 12.29
C THR A 350 -2.49 17.88 12.50
N GLN A 351 -1.18 18.10 12.37
CA GLN A 351 -0.57 19.44 12.42
C GLN A 351 -1.01 20.35 11.26
N TRP A 352 -1.26 19.81 10.07
CA TRP A 352 -1.80 20.62 8.98
C TRP A 352 -3.21 21.15 9.26
N ASN A 353 -4.00 20.39 10.02
CA ASN A 353 -5.38 20.74 10.39
C ASN A 353 -5.47 21.68 11.60
N TRP A 354 -4.51 21.60 12.54
CA TRP A 354 -4.48 22.39 13.77
C TRP A 354 -3.23 23.26 13.77
N ARG A 355 -3.36 24.60 13.86
CA ARG A 355 -2.22 25.54 13.88
C ARG A 355 -1.10 24.99 14.76
N ALA A 356 0.07 24.81 14.14
CA ALA A 356 1.17 23.95 14.58
C ALA A 356 1.34 23.78 16.09
N THR A 357 1.23 22.54 16.58
CA THR A 357 1.80 22.13 17.87
C THR A 357 3.31 22.04 17.76
N SER A 358 4.03 22.68 18.68
CA SER A 358 5.49 22.60 18.77
C SER A 358 5.94 21.14 18.98
N GLY A 359 6.96 20.68 18.24
CA GLY A 359 7.67 19.42 18.52
C GLY A 359 7.60 18.32 17.45
N VAL A 360 6.85 18.49 16.36
CA VAL A 360 6.86 17.54 15.22
C VAL A 360 8.07 17.86 14.32
N PRO A 361 8.83 16.86 13.84
CA PRO A 361 9.89 17.10 12.87
C PRO A 361 9.35 17.84 11.64
N PRO A 362 10.15 18.69 10.96
CA PRO A 362 9.73 19.44 9.77
C PRO A 362 9.59 18.55 8.52
N LEU A 363 9.10 17.33 8.71
CA LEU A 363 8.83 16.33 7.68
C LEU A 363 7.71 16.76 6.74
N GLY A 364 6.79 17.61 7.20
CA GLY A 364 5.58 18.02 6.47
C GLY A 364 5.71 19.29 5.63
N ASP A 365 6.88 19.93 5.56
CA ASP A 365 7.07 21.15 4.77
C ASP A 365 7.50 20.80 3.32
N PRO A 366 6.69 21.08 2.29
CA PRO A 366 7.02 20.76 0.90
C PRO A 366 8.31 21.42 0.39
N MET A 367 8.69 22.61 0.89
CA MET A 367 9.93 23.28 0.49
C MET A 367 11.15 22.54 1.04
N LEU A 368 11.06 22.00 2.25
CA LEU A 368 12.10 21.17 2.85
C LEU A 368 12.13 19.75 2.28
N MET A 369 11.03 19.29 1.68
CA MET A 369 10.95 18.03 0.93
C MET A 369 11.70 18.06 -0.40
N LEU A 370 11.90 19.24 -0.99
CA LEU A 370 12.61 19.40 -2.26
C LEU A 370 14.05 18.88 -2.15
N ARG A 371 14.41 17.98 -3.06
CA ARG A 371 15.80 17.61 -3.32
C ARG A 371 16.45 18.64 -4.21
N GLU A 372 17.76 18.83 -4.05
CA GLU A 372 18.55 19.62 -4.98
C GLU A 372 18.29 19.16 -6.41
N ALA A 373 17.96 20.10 -7.28
CA ALA A 373 17.62 19.79 -8.66
C ALA A 373 18.86 19.27 -9.41
N PRO A 374 18.72 18.22 -10.23
CA PRO A 374 19.85 17.60 -10.92
C PRO A 374 20.45 18.58 -11.93
N ARG A 375 21.77 18.61 -12.02
CA ARG A 375 22.52 19.51 -12.91
C ARG A 375 23.00 18.72 -14.12
N VAL A 376 22.60 19.17 -15.31
CA VAL A 376 23.00 18.56 -16.59
C VAL A 376 23.85 19.54 -17.37
N GLU A 377 25.05 19.16 -17.76
CA GLU A 377 25.89 19.97 -18.64
C GLU A 377 25.46 19.79 -20.09
N HIS A 378 25.12 20.90 -20.76
CA HIS A 378 24.78 20.90 -22.18
C HIS A 378 25.38 22.13 -22.87
N ASN A 379 26.20 21.91 -23.90
CA ASN A 379 26.89 22.97 -24.66
C ASN A 379 27.68 23.96 -23.76
N GLY A 380 28.34 23.46 -22.71
CA GLY A 380 29.11 24.28 -21.77
C GLY A 380 28.26 25.15 -20.83
N ARG A 381 26.96 24.85 -20.70
CA ARG A 381 26.03 25.47 -19.75
C ARG A 381 25.43 24.42 -18.85
N THR A 382 25.35 24.73 -17.55
CA THR A 382 24.62 23.92 -16.59
C THR A 382 23.11 24.18 -16.72
N LEU A 383 22.35 23.12 -16.98
CA LEU A 383 20.90 23.12 -17.10
C LEU A 383 20.25 22.38 -15.92
N LEU A 384 19.13 22.91 -15.43
CA LEU A 384 18.26 22.25 -14.45
C LEU A 384 16.97 21.81 -15.16
N PRO A 385 16.71 20.51 -15.34
CA PRO A 385 15.49 20.04 -15.97
C PRO A 385 14.29 20.28 -15.04
N LEU A 386 13.19 20.77 -15.62
CA LEU A 386 11.94 21.06 -14.91
C LEU A 386 10.94 19.92 -14.97
N THR A 387 11.10 18.99 -15.91
CA THR A 387 10.26 17.80 -16.04
C THR A 387 10.83 16.66 -15.20
N ALA A 388 10.10 16.26 -14.17
CA ALA A 388 10.41 15.06 -13.40
C ALA A 388 9.81 13.82 -14.11
N ALA A 389 10.54 12.70 -14.12
CA ALA A 389 9.95 11.42 -14.49
C ALA A 389 8.89 11.02 -13.43
N PRO A 390 7.88 10.21 -13.77
CA PRO A 390 6.80 9.85 -12.85
C PRO A 390 7.28 9.22 -11.52
N ASP A 391 8.43 8.53 -11.55
CA ASP A 391 9.06 7.91 -10.38
C ASP A 391 10.24 8.70 -9.81
N ALA A 392 10.49 9.91 -10.32
CA ALA A 392 11.60 10.72 -9.84
C ALA A 392 11.31 11.31 -8.44
N PRO A 393 12.37 11.56 -7.64
CA PRO A 393 12.23 12.29 -6.39
C PRO A 393 11.60 13.68 -6.60
N LEU A 394 11.04 14.24 -5.51
CA LEU A 394 10.51 15.60 -5.54
C LEU A 394 11.64 16.63 -5.77
N HIS A 395 11.77 17.10 -7.01
CA HIS A 395 12.71 18.15 -7.42
C HIS A 395 12.03 19.49 -7.67
N SER A 396 10.74 19.48 -7.98
CA SER A 396 9.96 20.68 -8.28
C SER A 396 8.57 20.64 -7.65
N LEU A 397 8.11 21.80 -7.21
CA LEU A 397 6.71 22.08 -6.92
C LEU A 397 6.13 22.80 -8.14
N THR A 398 5.00 22.33 -8.64
CA THR A 398 4.27 23.01 -9.72
C THR A 398 2.88 23.40 -9.24
N PHE A 399 2.44 24.58 -9.64
CA PHE A 399 1.18 25.18 -9.22
C PHE A 399 0.27 25.33 -10.43
N ASP A 400 -0.99 24.96 -10.26
CA ASP A 400 -1.99 24.94 -11.32
C ASP A 400 -2.71 26.30 -11.39
N PRO A 401 -2.53 27.08 -12.48
CA PRO A 401 -3.13 28.41 -12.60
C PRO A 401 -4.66 28.44 -12.53
N GLN A 402 -5.34 27.30 -12.78
CA GLN A 402 -6.80 27.22 -12.63
C GLN A 402 -7.25 27.41 -11.18
N ARG A 403 -6.34 27.24 -10.21
CA ARG A 403 -6.63 27.31 -8.78
C ARG A 403 -6.49 28.73 -8.20
N PHE A 404 -5.85 29.63 -8.93
CA PHE A 404 -5.67 31.04 -8.57
C PHE A 404 -5.91 31.95 -9.79
N PRO A 405 -7.11 31.89 -10.39
CA PRO A 405 -7.39 32.52 -11.69
C PRO A 405 -7.24 34.05 -11.66
N GLU A 406 -7.53 34.70 -10.53
CA GLU A 406 -7.44 36.15 -10.38
C GLU A 406 -5.98 36.65 -10.43
N ASP A 407 -5.12 36.08 -9.59
CA ASP A 407 -3.69 36.39 -9.55
C ASP A 407 -3.02 36.06 -10.88
N TRP A 408 -3.39 34.93 -11.48
CA TRP A 408 -2.87 34.51 -12.76
C TRP A 408 -3.26 35.48 -13.88
N SER A 409 -4.53 35.86 -13.95
CA SER A 409 -5.02 36.81 -14.95
C SER A 409 -4.39 38.19 -14.79
N TYR A 410 -4.16 38.64 -13.56
CA TYR A 410 -3.46 39.88 -13.28
C TYR A 410 -2.01 39.84 -13.77
N TYR A 411 -1.29 38.73 -13.51
CA TYR A 411 0.05 38.53 -14.03
C TYR A 411 0.07 38.55 -15.57
N LEU A 412 -0.84 37.82 -16.23
CA LEU A 412 -0.91 37.75 -17.70
C LEU A 412 -1.18 39.10 -18.36
N ARG A 413 -1.91 40.02 -17.72
CA ARG A 413 -2.16 41.37 -18.24
C ARG A 413 -0.95 42.30 -18.09
N THR A 414 -0.11 42.06 -17.09
CA THR A 414 0.94 43.01 -16.68
C THR A 414 2.33 42.56 -17.16
N LEU A 415 2.60 41.26 -17.11
CA LEU A 415 3.87 40.60 -17.49
C LEU A 415 5.12 41.31 -16.94
N SER A 416 5.05 41.77 -15.69
CA SER A 416 6.15 42.49 -15.03
C SER A 416 6.77 41.69 -13.89
N ASN A 417 8.03 41.98 -13.58
CA ASN A 417 8.74 41.38 -12.44
C ASN A 417 8.06 41.68 -11.10
N GLN A 418 7.38 42.84 -10.98
CA GLN A 418 6.58 43.16 -9.80
C GLN A 418 5.33 42.28 -9.70
N ALA A 419 4.63 42.07 -10.82
CA ALA A 419 3.48 41.17 -10.87
C ALA A 419 3.89 39.72 -10.58
N LEU A 420 5.07 39.28 -11.05
CA LEU A 420 5.63 37.96 -10.74
C LEU A 420 5.93 37.81 -9.23
N LYS A 421 6.54 38.81 -8.60
CA LYS A 421 6.73 38.85 -7.14
C LYS A 421 5.40 38.75 -6.39
N GLN A 422 4.37 39.49 -6.83
CA GLN A 422 3.05 39.48 -6.22
C GLN A 422 2.36 38.11 -6.36
N LEU A 423 2.38 37.54 -7.56
CA LEU A 423 1.81 36.21 -7.85
C LEU A 423 2.46 35.14 -6.95
N THR A 424 3.79 35.03 -6.98
CA THR A 424 4.48 34.00 -6.21
C THR A 424 4.45 34.27 -4.71
N GLY A 425 4.51 35.53 -4.28
CA GLY A 425 4.33 35.90 -2.89
C GLY A 425 2.95 35.52 -2.35
N GLY A 426 1.88 35.75 -3.13
CA GLY A 426 0.52 35.35 -2.79
C GLY A 426 0.36 33.83 -2.62
N LEU A 427 0.94 33.05 -3.54
CA LEU A 427 0.98 31.58 -3.45
C LEU A 427 1.64 31.11 -2.14
N LEU A 428 2.78 31.70 -1.77
CA LEU A 428 3.51 31.37 -0.56
C LEU A 428 2.72 31.74 0.71
N VAL A 429 2.10 32.91 0.75
CA VAL A 429 1.26 33.33 1.89
C VAL A 429 0.08 32.39 2.08
N ARG A 430 -0.62 31.99 1.00
CA ARG A 430 -1.72 31.02 1.07
C ARG A 430 -1.26 29.64 1.53
N ALA A 431 -0.06 29.22 1.14
CA ALA A 431 0.55 27.99 1.64
C ALA A 431 0.94 28.07 3.13
N GLY A 432 1.00 29.27 3.72
CA GLY A 432 1.25 29.52 5.13
C GLY A 432 2.65 30.05 5.46
N TYR A 433 3.43 30.45 4.46
CA TYR A 433 4.76 31.03 4.66
C TYR A 433 4.67 32.53 5.00
N ASP A 434 5.61 33.00 5.83
CA ASP A 434 5.76 34.42 6.15
C ASP A 434 6.68 35.09 5.13
N VAL A 435 6.10 35.81 4.17
CA VAL A 435 6.84 36.47 3.08
C VAL A 435 7.20 37.90 3.49
N PHE A 436 8.48 38.25 3.36
CA PHE A 436 8.93 39.61 3.66
C PHE A 436 8.33 40.65 2.71
N PRO A 437 8.18 41.92 3.15
CA PRO A 437 7.59 42.98 2.32
C PRO A 437 8.28 43.13 0.96
N LEU A 438 7.48 43.22 -0.10
CA LEU A 438 7.99 43.37 -1.46
C LEU A 438 8.62 44.75 -1.66
N THR A 439 9.80 44.79 -2.28
CA THR A 439 10.43 46.03 -2.73
C THR A 439 10.05 46.36 -4.18
N PRO A 440 10.05 47.65 -4.57
CA PRO A 440 9.79 48.08 -5.95
C PRO A 440 10.95 47.77 -6.92
N HIS A 441 12.08 47.27 -6.42
CA HIS A 441 13.25 46.97 -7.24
C HIS A 441 13.00 45.73 -8.12
N HIS A 442 13.18 45.87 -9.44
CA HIS A 442 12.68 44.89 -10.42
C HIS A 442 13.77 44.21 -11.27
N GLN A 443 15.04 44.64 -11.24
CA GLN A 443 16.09 44.04 -12.08
C GLN A 443 16.40 42.57 -11.75
N ARG A 444 16.14 42.12 -10.52
CA ARG A 444 16.29 40.73 -10.06
C ARG A 444 15.13 40.41 -9.14
N PRO A 445 14.01 39.86 -9.64
CA PRO A 445 12.86 39.60 -8.80
C PRO A 445 13.19 38.49 -7.81
N THR A 446 13.43 38.87 -6.56
CA THR A 446 13.75 37.95 -5.48
C THR A 446 12.71 38.08 -4.38
N LEU A 447 12.28 36.95 -3.84
CA LEU A 447 11.45 36.86 -2.65
C LEU A 447 12.27 36.23 -1.52
N VAL A 448 12.01 36.68 -0.31
CA VAL A 448 12.53 36.07 0.91
C VAL A 448 11.33 35.74 1.79
N PHE A 449 11.35 34.56 2.39
CA PHE A 449 10.27 34.13 3.28
C PHE A 449 10.78 33.14 4.33
N ARG A 450 9.97 32.92 5.38
CA ARG A 450 10.26 31.98 6.46
C ARG A 450 9.29 30.81 6.45
N GLY A 451 9.80 29.66 6.89
CA GLY A 451 9.00 28.45 7.10
C GLY A 451 7.92 28.67 8.18
N PRO A 452 6.74 28.03 8.06
CA PRO A 452 5.67 28.14 9.06
C PRO A 452 6.01 27.50 10.41
N ALA A 453 6.93 26.52 10.42
CA ALA A 453 7.25 25.70 11.59
C ALA A 453 8.75 25.61 11.89
N THR A 454 9.60 26.22 11.06
CA THR A 454 11.05 26.20 11.21
C THR A 454 11.61 27.61 11.18
N ASP A 455 12.80 27.79 11.77
CA ASP A 455 13.58 29.04 11.68
C ASP A 455 14.30 29.18 10.32
N ASP A 456 14.01 28.30 9.36
CA ASP A 456 14.65 28.32 8.05
C ASP A 456 14.19 29.53 7.23
N VAL A 457 15.15 30.13 6.53
CA VAL A 457 14.92 31.27 5.64
C VAL A 457 15.17 30.81 4.22
N PHE A 458 14.23 31.14 3.33
CA PHE A 458 14.28 30.79 1.93
C PHE A 458 14.55 32.04 1.09
N ILE A 459 15.49 31.95 0.14
CA ILE A 459 15.66 32.94 -0.93
C ILE A 459 15.17 32.32 -2.22
N LEU A 460 14.14 32.92 -2.82
CA LEU A 460 13.56 32.49 -4.07
C LEU A 460 13.87 33.51 -5.17
N LYS A 461 14.71 33.11 -6.12
CA LYS A 461 14.99 33.88 -7.34
C LYS A 461 13.91 33.55 -8.38
N LEU A 462 13.21 34.59 -8.84
CA LEU A 462 12.14 34.45 -9.80
C LEU A 462 12.63 34.71 -11.23
N GLY A 463 12.06 34.00 -12.18
CA GLY A 463 12.31 34.19 -13.59
C GLY A 463 11.17 33.66 -14.46
N VAL A 464 11.19 34.04 -15.73
CA VAL A 464 10.36 33.41 -16.76
C VAL A 464 11.25 32.45 -17.52
N VAL A 465 10.82 31.19 -17.60
CA VAL A 465 11.59 30.11 -18.22
C VAL A 465 10.88 29.66 -19.48
N GLU A 466 11.62 29.58 -20.59
CA GLU A 466 11.12 29.01 -21.84
C GLU A 466 11.59 27.55 -21.99
N GLY A 467 10.65 26.66 -22.28
CA GLY A 467 10.94 25.24 -22.46
C GLY A 467 11.14 24.49 -21.13
N ASN A 468 11.83 23.35 -21.16
CA ASN A 468 11.80 22.38 -20.04
C ASN A 468 13.05 22.41 -19.15
N ALA A 469 13.88 23.44 -19.23
CA ALA A 469 15.09 23.54 -18.40
C ALA A 469 15.49 25.00 -18.09
N ILE A 470 16.14 25.20 -16.94
CA ILE A 470 16.71 26.49 -16.53
C ILE A 470 18.21 26.48 -16.79
N ALA A 471 18.71 27.47 -17.54
CA ALA A 471 20.14 27.71 -17.66
C ALA A 471 20.65 28.50 -16.44
N LEU A 472 21.61 27.92 -15.71
CA LEU A 472 22.29 28.61 -14.63
C LEU A 472 23.44 29.45 -15.19
N HIS A 473 23.45 30.74 -14.85
CA HIS A 473 24.51 31.69 -15.25
C HIS A 473 25.41 32.09 -14.09
N THR A 474 25.01 31.80 -12.85
CA THR A 474 25.72 32.14 -11.62
C THR A 474 25.57 31.01 -10.62
N GLN A 475 26.53 30.86 -9.71
CA GLN A 475 26.52 29.83 -8.70
C GLN A 475 25.73 30.30 -7.47
N ALA A 476 24.86 29.43 -6.94
CA ALA A 476 24.06 29.69 -5.74
C ALA A 476 24.91 30.14 -4.55
N GLY A 477 24.56 31.27 -3.95
CA GLY A 477 25.22 31.87 -2.80
C GLY A 477 26.19 33.01 -3.14
N THR A 478 26.58 33.16 -4.41
CA THR A 478 27.39 34.32 -4.84
C THR A 478 26.62 35.63 -4.75
N GLU A 479 25.30 35.56 -4.69
CA GLU A 479 24.38 36.69 -4.55
C GLU A 479 24.48 37.37 -3.18
N LEU A 480 24.97 36.69 -2.14
CA LEU A 480 25.22 37.34 -0.84
C LEU A 480 26.31 38.40 -0.92
N LEU A 481 27.19 38.31 -1.93
CA LEU A 481 28.24 39.27 -2.22
C LEU A 481 27.76 40.41 -3.13
N ASP A 482 26.53 40.33 -3.64
CA ASP A 482 25.97 41.35 -4.52
C ASP A 482 25.59 42.61 -3.71
N PRO A 483 26.21 43.78 -3.98
CA PRO A 483 25.88 45.02 -3.28
C PRO A 483 24.44 45.49 -3.55
N ALA A 484 23.80 45.03 -4.62
CA ALA A 484 22.42 45.37 -4.94
C ALA A 484 21.38 44.51 -4.19
N LEU A 485 21.80 43.42 -3.53
CA LEU A 485 20.88 42.50 -2.86
C LEU A 485 20.01 43.21 -1.80
N PRO A 486 20.54 44.04 -0.87
CA PRO A 486 19.70 44.72 0.13
C PRO A 486 18.63 45.63 -0.47
N ALA A 487 18.92 46.26 -1.62
CA ALA A 487 17.93 47.07 -2.33
C ALA A 487 16.85 46.20 -3.01
N SER A 488 17.20 44.98 -3.40
CA SER A 488 16.27 44.02 -4.03
C SER A 488 15.31 43.34 -3.05
N ILE A 489 15.78 42.96 -1.86
CA ILE A 489 14.96 42.23 -0.88
C ILE A 489 14.51 43.08 0.31
N GLY A 490 15.10 44.25 0.49
CA GLY A 490 14.84 45.15 1.61
C GLY A 490 15.67 44.80 2.85
N GLN A 491 15.87 45.80 3.71
CA GLN A 491 16.74 45.68 4.88
C GLN A 491 16.29 44.62 5.91
N PRO A 492 14.98 44.47 6.22
CA PRO A 492 14.53 43.44 7.15
C PRO A 492 14.81 42.02 6.65
N ALA A 493 14.57 41.77 5.35
CA ALA A 493 14.83 40.49 4.73
C ALA A 493 16.33 40.19 4.68
N TYR A 494 17.16 41.20 4.33
CA TYR A 494 18.61 41.05 4.29
C TYR A 494 19.20 40.68 5.67
N ALA A 495 18.74 41.31 6.74
CA ALA A 495 19.16 40.96 8.10
C ALA A 495 18.80 39.51 8.46
N ALA A 496 17.60 39.05 8.10
CA ALA A 496 17.18 37.67 8.33
C ALA A 496 18.00 36.66 7.51
N VAL A 497 18.30 36.98 6.25
CA VAL A 497 19.17 36.18 5.38
C VAL A 497 20.57 36.03 5.97
N GLN A 498 21.18 37.12 6.43
CA GLN A 498 22.51 37.08 7.05
C GLN A 498 22.52 36.23 8.32
N ALA A 499 21.49 36.38 9.17
CA ALA A 499 21.35 35.59 10.39
C ALA A 499 21.17 34.08 10.09
N ALA A 500 20.34 33.73 9.10
CA ALA A 500 20.13 32.34 8.69
C ALA A 500 21.37 31.75 8.01
N HIS A 501 22.09 32.54 7.21
CA HIS A 501 23.35 32.11 6.59
C HIS A 501 24.39 31.74 7.65
N ALA A 502 24.55 32.59 8.68
CA ALA A 502 25.46 32.33 9.80
C ALA A 502 25.12 31.05 10.58
N LYS A 503 23.84 30.64 10.58
CA LYS A 503 23.35 29.42 11.23
C LYS A 503 23.25 28.20 10.30
N ASN A 504 23.61 28.34 9.02
CA ASN A 504 23.44 27.32 8.00
C ASN A 504 21.97 26.85 7.81
N GLN A 505 21.04 27.79 7.94
CA GLN A 505 19.58 27.61 7.80
C GLN A 505 19.02 28.36 6.58
N LEU A 506 19.88 28.69 5.62
CA LEU A 506 19.53 29.42 4.41
C LEU A 506 19.37 28.44 3.24
N ILE A 507 18.19 28.45 2.61
CA ILE A 507 17.85 27.56 1.49
C ILE A 507 17.66 28.38 0.22
N TRP A 508 18.26 27.93 -0.88
CA TRP A 508 18.22 28.61 -2.17
C TRP A 508 17.22 27.93 -3.10
N LEU A 509 16.28 28.73 -3.60
CA LEU A 509 15.22 28.29 -4.48
C LEU A 509 15.23 29.10 -5.78
N LEU A 510 14.83 28.43 -6.85
CA LEU A 510 14.52 29.05 -8.14
C LEU A 510 13.03 28.84 -8.41
N GLY A 511 12.37 29.81 -9.02
CA GLY A 511 10.98 29.65 -9.39
C GLY A 511 10.50 30.71 -10.35
N GLY A 512 9.20 30.72 -10.57
CA GLY A 512 8.54 31.66 -11.45
C GLY A 512 7.67 30.94 -12.45
N VAL A 513 7.60 31.45 -13.68
CA VAL A 513 6.60 31.00 -14.67
C VAL A 513 7.25 30.16 -15.75
N LEU A 514 6.66 29.00 -16.00
CA LEU A 514 7.00 28.12 -17.09
C LEU A 514 6.20 28.48 -18.34
N ASN A 515 6.90 28.83 -19.42
CA ASN A 515 6.32 29.06 -20.72
C ASN A 515 6.55 27.84 -21.63
N VAL A 516 5.46 27.22 -22.07
CA VAL A 516 5.50 26.14 -23.07
C VAL A 516 4.92 26.67 -24.38
N ARG A 517 5.74 26.61 -25.44
CA ARG A 517 5.42 27.19 -26.77
C ARG A 517 4.97 28.66 -26.65
N SER A 518 5.71 29.44 -25.85
CA SER A 518 5.47 30.87 -25.60
C SER A 518 4.11 31.19 -24.95
N LYS A 519 3.48 30.20 -24.29
CA LYS A 519 2.31 30.41 -23.42
C LYS A 519 2.66 30.07 -21.98
N PRO A 520 2.44 30.99 -21.03
CA PRO A 520 2.49 30.68 -19.60
C PRO A 520 1.56 29.51 -19.28
N GLU A 521 2.11 28.41 -18.76
CA GLU A 521 1.37 27.17 -18.48
C GLU A 521 1.24 26.92 -16.98
N SER A 522 2.30 27.19 -16.21
CA SER A 522 2.31 26.93 -14.76
C SER A 522 3.29 27.82 -14.03
N VAL A 523 3.15 27.89 -12.71
CA VAL A 523 4.18 28.43 -11.80
C VAL A 523 4.94 27.25 -11.21
N PHE A 524 6.24 27.39 -10.99
CA PHE A 524 7.07 26.34 -10.39
C PHE A 524 8.04 26.90 -9.35
N ILE A 525 8.48 26.02 -8.45
CA ILE A 525 9.57 26.26 -7.49
C ILE A 525 10.46 25.01 -7.42
N ILE A 526 11.77 25.18 -7.49
CA ILE A 526 12.78 24.11 -7.38
C ILE A 526 13.86 24.51 -6.37
N ARG A 527 14.53 23.51 -5.80
CA ARG A 527 15.67 23.74 -4.91
C ARG A 527 16.99 23.76 -5.68
N GLU A 528 17.72 24.85 -5.54
CA GLU A 528 19.04 25.03 -6.14
C GLU A 528 20.17 24.54 -5.23
N ARG A 529 20.04 24.79 -3.91
CA ARG A 529 20.98 24.41 -2.85
C ARG A 529 20.27 24.36 -1.49
#